data_AF-A0A972VJ14-F1
#
_entry.id   AF-A0A972VJ14-F1
#
_cell.length_a   1.000
_cell.length_b   1.000
_cell.length_c   1.000
_cell.angle_alpha   90.00
_cell.angle_beta   90.00
_cell.angle_gamma   90.00
#
_symmetry.space_group_name_H-M   'P 1'
#
loop_
_entity.id
_entity.type
_entity.pdbx_description
1 polymer ?
#
loop_
_entity_poly.entity_id
_entity_poly.type
_entity_poly.pdbx_seq_one_letter_code
_entity_poly.pdbx_strand_id
1 'polypeptide(L)'
;MKKKTTISFVLTNLIFLLIINTDIRAQSNVDYPIIDTGQELCYDTVDVIVCPQFGESFYGQDAQYTGNPFAYQNNGDGTVTDTVTGLMWQQTPDLYDKSNYAEALAAADTFSLAGYDDWRLPSIKELYSLIDFNGSSFTLVPYIDTSYFDFRFGDENLGERVIDGQYWSSTEYVGTTMNNDPTTFGVNFADGRIKGYPSEPVGPPEDQFNMTAFVRYVRGNTNYGINDFVDNSDGTISDVATGLMWQASDNGDTHNWVEALEYAENLSYAGFDDWRLPNAKELQSIVDYTRAPDAINTAQQGPAIDPIFGVTETESWYWTSTTLLESPPNLGVGGHAIYVTFGQAYGWMEFPPNSGEYAYTNVHGAGAQRSDPKVGNPTDWPNGFGPQGDDVRIYNYVRAVRDVDASTSVGDDYGLNIPSKYILNQNYPNPFNPVTTIQYNLPHRSNVQIIIFDLLGSEVKTIVSEVQNAGFKSVLWDATNVSSGMYFYQIRAGDFIQTKKMVLLK
;
A
#
# COMPACT_ATOMS: atom_id res chain seq x y z
N MET A 1 -43.52 -37.62 -52.04
CA MET A 1 -43.00 -36.25 -52.22
C MET A 1 -43.93 -35.25 -51.54
N LYS A 2 -43.34 -34.35 -50.74
CA LYS A 2 -43.92 -33.11 -50.19
C LYS A 2 -45.15 -33.24 -49.28
N LYS A 3 -44.97 -32.88 -48.01
CA LYS A 3 -45.74 -31.80 -47.37
C LYS A 3 -44.99 -31.30 -46.13
N LYS A 4 -44.71 -29.99 -46.17
CA LYS A 4 -44.20 -29.17 -45.07
C LYS A 4 -45.24 -29.15 -43.96
N THR A 5 -44.82 -29.31 -42.70
CA THR A 5 -45.61 -28.91 -41.55
C THR A 5 -44.74 -28.01 -40.68
N THR A 6 -45.26 -26.80 -40.51
CA THR A 6 -44.75 -25.66 -39.75
C THR A 6 -44.59 -26.02 -38.27
N ILE A 7 -43.41 -25.76 -37.68
CA ILE A 7 -43.23 -25.73 -36.22
C ILE A 7 -43.14 -24.25 -35.81
N SER A 8 -44.09 -23.86 -34.97
CA SER A 8 -44.16 -22.55 -34.32
C SER A 8 -43.03 -22.42 -33.30
N PHE A 9 -42.17 -21.42 -33.45
CA PHE A 9 -41.24 -21.00 -32.40
C PHE A 9 -42.03 -20.22 -31.35
N VAL A 10 -42.09 -20.73 -30.12
CA VAL A 10 -42.44 -19.93 -28.94
C VAL A 10 -41.11 -19.47 -28.35
N LEU A 11 -40.83 -18.16 -28.49
CA LEU A 11 -39.77 -17.50 -27.75
C LEU A 11 -40.21 -17.38 -26.29
N THR A 12 -39.63 -18.17 -25.39
CA THR A 12 -39.66 -17.89 -23.96
C THR A 12 -38.39 -17.14 -23.61
N ASN A 13 -38.52 -15.84 -23.31
CA ASN A 13 -37.43 -15.02 -22.78
C ASN A 13 -36.92 -15.63 -21.46
N LEU A 14 -35.72 -16.21 -21.49
CA LEU A 14 -34.98 -16.53 -20.28
C LEU A 14 -34.19 -15.27 -19.90
N ILE A 15 -34.70 -14.52 -18.93
CA ILE A 15 -33.93 -13.47 -18.26
C ILE A 15 -32.85 -14.20 -17.44
N PHE A 16 -31.61 -14.16 -17.92
CA PHE A 16 -30.45 -14.50 -17.11
C PHE A 16 -30.30 -13.39 -16.06
N LEU A 17 -30.78 -13.65 -14.84
CA LEU A 17 -30.45 -12.80 -13.69
C LEU A 17 -29.01 -13.16 -13.30
N LEU A 18 -28.04 -12.42 -13.84
CA LEU A 18 -26.67 -12.44 -13.36
C LEU A 18 -26.69 -11.86 -11.95
N ILE A 19 -26.68 -12.72 -10.92
CA ILE A 19 -26.47 -12.28 -9.55
C ILE A 19 -24.99 -11.91 -9.45
N ILE A 20 -24.71 -10.63 -9.67
CA ILE A 20 -23.42 -10.03 -9.34
C ILE A 20 -23.35 -10.11 -7.82
N ASN A 21 -22.47 -10.97 -7.30
CA ASN A 21 -22.16 -11.04 -5.89
C ASN A 21 -21.32 -9.79 -5.58
N THR A 22 -22.00 -8.68 -5.32
CA THR A 22 -21.37 -7.50 -4.74
C THR A 22 -21.37 -7.72 -3.24
N ASP A 23 -20.25 -8.22 -2.71
CA ASP A 23 -19.91 -7.97 -1.31
C ASP A 23 -19.69 -6.46 -1.17
N ILE A 24 -20.78 -5.71 -1.07
CA ILE A 24 -20.74 -4.33 -0.60
C ILE A 24 -20.49 -4.45 0.90
N ARG A 25 -19.22 -4.57 1.30
CA ARG A 25 -18.82 -3.91 2.54
C ARG A 25 -19.20 -2.45 2.31
N ALA A 26 -19.95 -1.87 3.25
CA ALA A 26 -20.00 -0.41 3.32
C ALA A 26 -18.54 0.02 3.50
N GLN A 27 -17.92 0.48 2.42
CA GLN A 27 -16.64 1.13 2.47
C GLN A 27 -16.86 2.29 3.43
N SER A 28 -16.15 2.30 4.56
CA SER A 28 -16.05 3.51 5.36
C SER A 28 -15.54 4.58 4.39
N ASN A 29 -16.37 5.56 4.05
CA ASN A 29 -15.97 6.69 3.21
C ASN A 29 -14.98 7.53 4.03
N VAL A 30 -13.73 7.07 4.06
CA VAL A 30 -12.61 7.83 4.61
C VAL A 30 -12.15 8.82 3.53
N ASP A 31 -11.69 9.99 3.94
CA ASP A 31 -11.28 11.06 3.03
C ASP A 31 -9.95 10.77 2.33
N TYR A 32 -9.11 9.93 2.95
CA TYR A 32 -7.78 9.54 2.47
C TYR A 32 -7.63 8.00 2.48
N PRO A 33 -8.34 7.26 1.61
CA PRO A 33 -8.23 5.81 1.54
C PRO A 33 -6.89 5.41 0.91
N ILE A 34 -5.97 4.87 1.71
CA ILE A 34 -4.64 4.49 1.23
C ILE A 34 -4.76 3.27 0.31
N ILE A 35 -4.28 3.43 -0.92
CA ILE A 35 -4.18 2.35 -1.90
C ILE A 35 -3.10 1.37 -1.47
N ASP A 36 -3.32 0.09 -1.73
CA ASP A 36 -2.36 -0.98 -1.49
C ASP A 36 -1.11 -0.80 -2.37
N THR A 37 -0.01 -1.46 -2.01
CA THR A 37 1.24 -1.44 -2.78
C THR A 37 1.18 -2.30 -4.04
N GLY A 38 0.23 -3.23 -4.09
CA GLY A 38 0.08 -4.24 -5.13
C GLY A 38 0.96 -5.47 -4.93
N GLN A 39 1.80 -5.51 -3.89
CA GLN A 39 2.71 -6.62 -3.67
C GLN A 39 1.95 -7.87 -3.20
N GLU A 40 1.91 -8.92 -4.01
CA GLU A 40 1.21 -10.19 -3.70
C GLU A 40 2.18 -11.33 -3.29
N LEU A 41 3.49 -11.11 -3.39
CA LEU A 41 4.52 -12.09 -3.10
C LEU A 41 5.28 -11.75 -1.82
N CYS A 42 5.77 -12.78 -1.14
CA CYS A 42 6.66 -12.64 -0.01
C CYS A 42 8.11 -12.91 -0.43
N TYR A 43 9.04 -12.31 0.29
CA TYR A 43 10.46 -12.33 -0.02
C TYR A 43 11.27 -12.61 1.25
N ASP A 44 12.34 -13.39 1.12
CA ASP A 44 13.37 -13.46 2.16
C ASP A 44 14.40 -12.33 1.94
N THR A 45 15.65 -12.53 2.37
CA THR A 45 16.73 -11.56 2.22
C THR A 45 17.36 -11.52 0.82
N VAL A 46 16.91 -12.36 -0.12
CA VAL A 46 17.49 -12.47 -1.46
C VAL A 46 16.41 -12.74 -2.52
N ASP A 47 15.47 -13.65 -2.27
CA ASP A 47 14.59 -14.23 -3.29
C ASP A 47 13.11 -14.22 -2.87
N VAL A 48 12.25 -14.52 -3.84
CA VAL A 48 10.81 -14.79 -3.61
C VAL A 48 10.65 -16.09 -2.84
N ILE A 49 9.78 -16.09 -1.85
CA ILE A 49 9.42 -17.26 -1.04
C ILE A 49 7.90 -17.49 -1.02
N VAL A 50 7.49 -18.70 -0.64
CA VAL A 50 6.09 -18.93 -0.25
C VAL A 50 5.83 -18.08 1.00
N CYS A 51 4.70 -17.36 1.02
CA CYS A 51 4.39 -16.52 2.16
C CYS A 51 4.37 -17.34 3.47
N PRO A 52 5.18 -16.95 4.45
CA PRO A 52 5.33 -17.69 5.71
C PRO A 52 4.02 -17.69 6.50
N GLN A 53 3.85 -18.69 7.35
CA GLN A 53 2.71 -18.78 8.26
C GLN A 53 3.00 -17.98 9.54
N PHE A 54 1.94 -17.68 10.30
CA PHE A 54 2.07 -16.98 11.57
C PHE A 54 3.08 -17.68 12.50
N GLY A 55 4.05 -16.91 13.02
CA GLY A 55 5.12 -17.40 13.88
C GLY A 55 6.34 -17.97 13.14
N GLU A 56 6.33 -18.02 11.80
CA GLU A 56 7.52 -18.33 11.01
C GLU A 56 8.34 -17.06 10.73
N SER A 57 9.63 -17.23 10.44
CA SER A 57 10.49 -16.12 10.01
C SER A 57 9.91 -15.43 8.77
N PHE A 58 10.08 -14.11 8.70
CA PHE A 58 9.57 -13.26 7.64
C PHE A 58 8.03 -13.16 7.55
N TYR A 59 7.28 -13.63 8.56
CA TYR A 59 5.85 -13.34 8.67
C TYR A 59 5.62 -11.85 8.95
N GLY A 60 4.51 -11.30 8.43
CA GLY A 60 4.13 -9.89 8.60
C GLY A 60 4.48 -9.00 7.40
N GLN A 61 4.81 -9.58 6.26
CA GLN A 61 5.10 -8.83 5.04
C GLN A 61 3.85 -8.20 4.43
N ASP A 62 4.07 -7.19 3.59
CA ASP A 62 3.03 -6.44 2.87
C ASP A 62 1.98 -7.34 2.22
N ALA A 63 2.44 -8.35 1.45
CA ALA A 63 1.59 -9.32 0.75
C ALA A 63 0.70 -10.20 1.66
N GLN A 64 0.89 -10.14 2.97
CA GLN A 64 0.11 -10.92 3.94
C GLN A 64 -1.04 -10.10 4.57
N TYR A 65 -1.12 -8.81 4.22
CA TYR A 65 -2.16 -7.90 4.61
C TYR A 65 -3.02 -7.52 3.40
N THR A 66 -4.23 -7.03 3.67
CA THR A 66 -5.16 -6.63 2.59
C THR A 66 -5.41 -5.15 2.71
N GLY A 67 -4.92 -4.38 1.74
CA GLY A 67 -5.23 -2.96 1.60
C GLY A 67 -6.39 -2.71 0.64
N ASN A 68 -6.57 -1.43 0.27
CA ASN A 68 -7.50 -1.07 -0.79
C ASN A 68 -6.86 -1.36 -2.16
N PRO A 69 -7.39 -2.29 -2.97
CA PRO A 69 -6.76 -2.64 -4.24
C PRO A 69 -6.81 -1.47 -5.22
N PHE A 70 -5.90 -1.46 -6.20
CA PHE A 70 -6.03 -0.59 -7.37
C PHE A 70 -7.38 -0.82 -8.05
N ALA A 71 -8.13 0.26 -8.29
CA ALA A 71 -9.41 0.18 -8.97
C ALA A 71 -9.57 1.36 -9.94
N TYR A 72 -8.95 1.21 -11.11
CA TYR A 72 -8.96 2.22 -12.16
C TYR A 72 -10.11 2.01 -13.16
N GLN A 73 -10.69 3.11 -13.61
CA GLN A 73 -11.66 3.18 -14.70
C GLN A 73 -11.09 4.09 -15.79
N ASN A 74 -10.82 3.55 -16.98
CA ASN A 74 -10.54 4.36 -18.15
C ASN A 74 -11.85 4.98 -18.67
N ASN A 75 -11.91 6.30 -18.77
CA ASN A 75 -13.11 7.04 -19.16
C ASN A 75 -13.29 7.18 -20.68
N GLY A 76 -12.28 6.81 -21.47
CA GLY A 76 -12.31 6.86 -22.93
C GLY A 76 -12.14 8.27 -23.54
N ASP A 77 -11.76 9.25 -22.72
CA ASP A 77 -11.60 10.67 -23.08
C ASP A 77 -10.20 11.22 -22.74
N GLY A 78 -9.25 10.32 -22.49
CA GLY A 78 -7.88 10.66 -22.05
C GLY A 78 -7.74 10.78 -20.53
N THR A 79 -8.77 10.43 -19.75
CA THR A 79 -8.70 10.41 -18.28
C THR A 79 -8.88 9.00 -17.70
N VAL A 80 -8.31 8.78 -16.52
CA VAL A 80 -8.45 7.57 -15.70
C VAL A 80 -8.96 7.97 -14.33
N THR A 81 -10.09 7.41 -13.91
CA THR A 81 -10.62 7.60 -12.55
C THR A 81 -10.14 6.46 -11.64
N ASP A 82 -9.52 6.82 -10.54
CA ASP A 82 -9.30 5.90 -9.43
C ASP A 82 -10.54 5.90 -8.54
N THR A 83 -11.25 4.78 -8.55
CA THR A 83 -12.55 4.65 -7.85
C THR A 83 -12.41 4.42 -6.35
N VAL A 84 -11.19 4.18 -5.84
CA VAL A 84 -10.93 4.13 -4.41
C VAL A 84 -10.58 5.52 -3.89
N THR A 85 -9.60 6.20 -4.49
CA THR A 85 -9.15 7.51 -3.99
C THR A 85 -10.10 8.65 -4.32
N GLY A 86 -10.96 8.47 -5.32
CA GLY A 86 -11.78 9.56 -5.87
C GLY A 86 -10.96 10.57 -6.68
N LEU A 87 -9.71 10.26 -6.99
CA LEU A 87 -8.86 11.05 -7.88
C LEU A 87 -9.14 10.68 -9.34
N MET A 88 -8.99 11.67 -10.22
CA MET A 88 -9.04 11.48 -11.66
C MET A 88 -7.74 12.03 -12.26
N TRP A 89 -7.13 11.24 -13.12
CA TRP A 89 -5.79 11.44 -13.63
C TRP A 89 -5.80 11.64 -15.14
N GLN A 90 -4.88 12.47 -15.62
CA GLN A 90 -4.49 12.46 -17.03
C GLN A 90 -3.93 11.08 -17.37
N GLN A 91 -4.41 10.47 -18.46
CA GLN A 91 -3.98 9.15 -18.90
C GLN A 91 -2.58 9.15 -19.52
N THR A 92 -2.31 10.13 -20.39
CA THR A 92 -1.08 10.23 -21.17
C THR A 92 -0.44 11.60 -20.91
N PRO A 93 0.70 11.66 -20.20
CA PRO A 93 1.48 12.89 -20.06
C PRO A 93 2.23 13.19 -21.38
N ASP A 94 2.90 14.34 -21.48
CA ASP A 94 3.87 14.53 -22.55
C ASP A 94 5.06 13.59 -22.30
N LEU A 95 5.18 12.56 -23.13
CA LEU A 95 6.22 11.56 -22.98
C LEU A 95 7.53 11.99 -23.63
N TYR A 96 7.64 13.10 -24.37
CA TYR A 96 8.88 13.45 -25.08
C TYR A 96 9.43 14.82 -24.73
N ASP A 97 8.62 15.68 -24.15
CA ASP A 97 9.02 17.01 -23.67
C ASP A 97 8.84 17.10 -22.15
N LYS A 98 9.96 17.01 -21.43
CA LYS A 98 9.98 17.14 -19.97
C LYS A 98 10.04 18.62 -19.60
N SER A 99 9.34 19.01 -18.53
CA SER A 99 9.33 20.39 -18.04
C SER A 99 10.28 20.56 -16.87
N ASN A 100 10.89 21.74 -16.75
CA ASN A 100 11.43 22.15 -15.45
C ASN A 100 10.28 22.47 -14.48
N TYR A 101 10.60 22.65 -13.20
CA TYR A 101 9.56 22.78 -12.16
C TYR A 101 8.70 24.04 -12.33
N ALA A 102 9.31 25.19 -12.64
CA ALA A 102 8.59 26.44 -12.87
C ALA A 102 7.61 26.35 -14.06
N GLU A 103 8.03 25.68 -15.14
CA GLU A 103 7.16 25.39 -16.29
C GLU A 103 6.00 24.45 -15.91
N ALA A 104 6.27 23.40 -15.11
CA ALA A 104 5.25 22.46 -14.65
C ALA A 104 4.16 23.15 -13.81
N LEU A 105 4.56 24.05 -12.90
CA LEU A 105 3.61 24.85 -12.11
C LEU A 105 2.77 25.78 -12.99
N ALA A 106 3.41 26.53 -13.89
CA ALA A 106 2.71 27.46 -14.77
C ALA A 106 1.75 26.75 -15.75
N ALA A 107 2.13 25.55 -16.22
CA ALA A 107 1.32 24.76 -17.13
C ALA A 107 0.05 24.21 -16.44
N ALA A 108 0.11 23.87 -15.15
CA ALA A 108 -1.03 23.37 -14.39
C ALA A 108 -2.23 24.33 -14.42
N ASP A 109 -2.00 25.63 -14.24
CA ASP A 109 -3.06 26.67 -14.21
C ASP A 109 -3.83 26.83 -15.52
N THR A 110 -3.28 26.33 -16.63
CA THR A 110 -3.89 26.46 -17.97
C THR A 110 -4.25 25.10 -18.57
N PHE A 111 -3.95 24.01 -17.86
CA PHE A 111 -4.19 22.67 -18.35
C PHE A 111 -5.70 22.36 -18.37
N SER A 112 -6.17 21.85 -19.50
CA SER A 112 -7.56 21.41 -19.65
C SER A 112 -7.61 20.10 -20.43
N LEU A 113 -8.45 19.18 -19.97
CA LEU A 113 -8.60 17.85 -20.54
C LEU A 113 -10.00 17.33 -20.23
N ALA A 114 -10.60 16.62 -21.20
CA ALA A 114 -11.94 16.02 -21.08
C ALA A 114 -13.06 17.02 -20.66
N GLY A 115 -12.88 18.31 -20.98
CA GLY A 115 -13.85 19.35 -20.64
C GLY A 115 -13.76 19.87 -19.20
N TYR A 116 -12.72 19.49 -18.45
CA TYR A 116 -12.43 19.99 -17.11
C TYR A 116 -11.26 21.01 -17.13
N ASP A 117 -11.34 21.99 -16.24
CA ASP A 117 -10.40 23.10 -16.07
C ASP A 117 -9.90 23.27 -14.61
N ASP A 118 -10.22 22.32 -13.73
CA ASP A 118 -9.82 22.24 -12.32
C ASP A 118 -8.66 21.25 -12.08
N TRP A 119 -7.82 21.04 -13.10
CA TRP A 119 -6.63 20.21 -13.00
C TRP A 119 -5.55 20.89 -12.17
N ARG A 120 -4.73 20.09 -11.49
CA ARG A 120 -3.59 20.55 -10.69
C ARG A 120 -2.39 19.64 -10.87
N LEU A 121 -1.21 20.17 -10.56
CA LEU A 121 -0.03 19.34 -10.28
C LEU A 121 -0.32 18.53 -9.00
N PRO A 122 -0.10 17.21 -8.98
CA PRO A 122 -0.41 16.37 -7.82
C PRO A 122 0.55 16.66 -6.68
N SER A 123 0.06 16.61 -5.45
CA SER A 123 0.92 16.48 -4.28
C SER A 123 1.71 15.16 -4.34
N ILE A 124 2.78 15.06 -3.56
CA ILE A 124 3.57 13.83 -3.52
C ILE A 124 2.76 12.63 -3.01
N LYS A 125 1.82 12.84 -2.08
CA LYS A 125 0.91 11.80 -1.56
C LYS A 125 -0.05 11.30 -2.64
N GLU A 126 -0.61 12.19 -3.46
CA GLU A 126 -1.44 11.81 -4.61
C GLU A 126 -0.61 11.06 -5.67
N LEU A 127 0.54 11.61 -6.08
CA LEU A 127 1.35 10.99 -7.14
C LEU A 127 1.86 9.61 -6.72
N TYR A 128 2.20 9.45 -5.44
CA TYR A 128 2.65 8.18 -4.88
C TYR A 128 1.53 7.14 -4.77
N SER A 129 0.25 7.52 -4.79
CA SER A 129 -0.85 6.55 -4.77
C SER A 129 -0.85 5.63 -6.00
N LEU A 130 -0.32 6.12 -7.13
CA LEU A 130 -0.21 5.41 -8.39
C LEU A 130 0.89 4.34 -8.43
N ILE A 131 1.81 4.33 -7.45
CA ILE A 131 2.95 3.42 -7.50
C ILE A 131 2.50 1.96 -7.33
N ASP A 132 2.88 1.09 -8.26
CA ASP A 132 2.75 -0.37 -8.17
C ASP A 132 4.12 -0.98 -7.86
N PHE A 133 4.27 -1.58 -6.68
CA PHE A 133 5.55 -2.09 -6.18
C PHE A 133 6.01 -3.42 -6.81
N ASN A 134 5.34 -3.88 -7.88
CA ASN A 134 5.80 -4.99 -8.70
C ASN A 134 6.70 -4.57 -9.89
N GLY A 135 6.99 -3.27 -10.03
CA GLY A 135 7.92 -2.76 -11.05
C GLY A 135 9.39 -3.11 -10.79
N SER A 136 10.21 -3.01 -11.83
CA SER A 136 11.68 -2.92 -11.77
C SER A 136 12.25 -2.43 -13.11
N SER A 137 13.24 -1.54 -13.05
CA SER A 137 13.97 -1.06 -14.23
C SER A 137 14.80 -2.18 -14.88
N PHE A 138 15.25 -3.17 -14.09
CA PHE A 138 16.01 -4.32 -14.61
C PHE A 138 15.18 -5.25 -15.49
N THR A 139 13.86 -5.30 -15.28
CA THR A 139 12.92 -6.09 -16.08
C THR A 139 12.10 -5.24 -17.04
N LEU A 140 12.33 -3.92 -17.06
CA LEU A 140 11.56 -2.94 -17.84
C LEU A 140 10.05 -3.00 -17.56
N VAL A 141 9.69 -3.25 -16.30
CA VAL A 141 8.32 -3.13 -15.81
C VAL A 141 8.27 -1.87 -14.95
N PRO A 142 7.52 -0.82 -15.33
CA PRO A 142 7.50 0.38 -14.51
C PRO A 142 6.66 0.18 -13.25
N TYR A 143 6.90 1.03 -12.26
CA TYR A 143 6.16 1.06 -11.01
C TYR A 143 4.80 1.76 -11.15
N ILE A 144 4.10 1.57 -12.28
CA ILE A 144 2.77 2.13 -12.55
C ILE A 144 2.00 1.18 -13.47
N ASP A 145 0.69 1.06 -13.28
CA ASP A 145 -0.15 0.17 -14.08
C ASP A 145 -0.30 0.69 -15.53
N THR A 146 0.50 0.13 -16.43
CA THR A 146 0.51 0.48 -17.86
C THR A 146 -0.72 0.02 -18.64
N SER A 147 -1.64 -0.73 -18.03
CA SER A 147 -2.94 -0.99 -18.64
C SER A 147 -3.87 0.23 -18.61
N TYR A 148 -3.59 1.17 -17.71
CA TYR A 148 -4.34 2.44 -17.59
C TYR A 148 -3.48 3.65 -17.92
N PHE A 149 -2.22 3.70 -17.47
CA PHE A 149 -1.38 4.90 -17.58
C PHE A 149 -0.25 4.72 -18.58
N ASP A 150 -0.18 5.63 -19.56
CA ASP A 150 0.95 5.63 -20.49
C ASP A 150 2.22 6.07 -19.75
N PHE A 151 3.31 5.34 -20.00
CA PHE A 151 4.60 5.54 -19.37
C PHE A 151 5.74 5.30 -20.36
N ARG A 152 6.88 5.94 -20.11
CA ARG A 152 8.13 5.78 -20.85
C ARG A 152 9.31 5.72 -19.86
N PHE A 153 10.20 4.73 -20.02
CA PHE A 153 11.55 4.74 -19.44
C PHE A 153 12.44 5.77 -20.15
N GLY A 154 13.52 6.22 -19.51
CA GLY A 154 14.43 7.16 -20.18
C GLY A 154 15.00 6.62 -21.50
N ASP A 155 15.22 7.52 -22.45
CA ASP A 155 15.69 7.25 -23.80
C ASP A 155 17.17 7.64 -23.96
N GLU A 156 18.03 6.63 -24.14
CA GLU A 156 19.46 6.82 -24.36
C GLU A 156 19.77 7.64 -25.62
N ASN A 157 18.89 7.65 -26.62
CA ASN A 157 19.06 8.50 -27.82
C ASN A 157 18.91 9.99 -27.51
N LEU A 158 18.25 10.32 -26.40
CA LEU A 158 18.10 11.66 -25.84
C LEU A 158 19.14 11.95 -24.75
N GLY A 159 20.07 11.03 -24.49
CA GLY A 159 21.09 11.17 -23.44
C GLY A 159 20.59 10.84 -22.03
N GLU A 160 19.41 10.21 -21.92
CA GLU A 160 18.82 9.79 -20.65
C GLU A 160 19.27 8.38 -20.26
N ARG A 161 19.28 8.08 -18.96
CA ARG A 161 19.40 6.72 -18.45
C ARG A 161 18.02 6.07 -18.41
N VAL A 162 17.95 4.74 -18.45
CA VAL A 162 16.69 3.98 -18.29
C VAL A 162 15.84 4.47 -17.10
N ILE A 163 16.49 4.80 -15.99
CA ILE A 163 15.84 5.24 -14.74
C ILE A 163 15.44 6.72 -14.72
N ASP A 164 15.65 7.48 -15.80
CA ASP A 164 15.26 8.90 -15.87
C ASP A 164 13.76 9.07 -16.19
N GLY A 165 12.93 8.48 -15.31
CA GLY A 165 11.46 8.43 -15.37
C GLY A 165 10.76 9.22 -14.26
N GLN A 166 11.34 10.34 -13.83
CA GLN A 166 10.85 11.18 -12.73
C GLN A 166 9.60 11.97 -13.13
N TYR A 167 8.69 12.17 -12.18
CA TYR A 167 7.49 13.00 -12.31
C TYR A 167 7.45 14.06 -11.21
N TRP A 168 7.19 15.31 -11.58
CA TRP A 168 7.05 16.40 -10.63
C TRP A 168 5.80 16.24 -9.76
N SER A 169 5.94 16.55 -8.47
CA SER A 169 4.81 16.84 -7.58
C SER A 169 4.79 18.33 -7.22
N SER A 170 3.70 18.80 -6.63
CA SER A 170 3.58 20.15 -6.07
C SER A 170 4.17 20.26 -4.65
N THR A 171 4.82 19.22 -4.14
CA THR A 171 5.32 19.17 -2.76
C THR A 171 6.78 19.57 -2.72
N GLU A 172 7.03 20.81 -2.32
CA GLU A 172 8.37 21.35 -2.13
C GLU A 172 9.00 20.82 -0.84
N TYR A 173 10.34 20.71 -0.83
CA TYR A 173 11.08 20.47 0.39
C TYR A 173 11.34 21.78 1.14
N VAL A 174 11.11 21.80 2.45
CA VAL A 174 11.24 23.01 3.27
C VAL A 174 12.69 23.31 3.70
N GLY A 175 13.61 22.38 3.46
CA GLY A 175 15.07 22.57 3.60
C GLY A 175 15.74 22.71 2.24
N THR A 176 17.02 22.34 2.17
CA THR A 176 17.79 22.27 0.92
C THR A 176 18.53 20.94 0.84
N THR A 177 18.86 20.48 -0.36
CA THR A 177 19.68 19.26 -0.53
C THR A 177 21.11 19.62 -0.96
N MET A 178 21.73 18.77 -1.78
CA MET A 178 23.10 18.91 -2.27
C MET A 178 23.35 20.34 -2.74
N ASN A 179 24.52 20.90 -2.41
CA ASN A 179 24.90 22.28 -2.75
C ASN A 179 23.98 23.40 -2.20
N ASN A 180 23.13 23.11 -1.22
CA ASN A 180 22.06 24.00 -0.75
C ASN A 180 21.02 24.32 -1.83
N ASP A 181 20.77 23.37 -2.73
CA ASP A 181 19.84 23.56 -3.83
C ASP A 181 18.38 23.53 -3.32
N PRO A 182 17.54 24.50 -3.71
CA PRO A 182 16.09 24.42 -3.54
C PRO A 182 15.58 23.12 -4.18
N THR A 183 14.73 22.40 -3.45
CA THR A 183 14.41 21.02 -3.77
C THR A 183 12.89 20.82 -3.80
N THR A 184 12.40 20.02 -4.75
CA THR A 184 11.01 19.55 -4.80
C THR A 184 10.96 18.03 -4.90
N PHE A 185 9.97 17.41 -4.25
CA PHE A 185 9.78 15.97 -4.33
C PHE A 185 9.15 15.55 -5.66
N GLY A 186 9.59 14.41 -6.18
CA GLY A 186 8.96 13.73 -7.29
C GLY A 186 8.89 12.22 -7.05
N VAL A 187 8.03 11.55 -7.82
CA VAL A 187 7.99 10.09 -7.90
C VAL A 187 8.72 9.66 -9.16
N ASN A 188 9.61 8.67 -9.04
CA ASN A 188 10.22 8.04 -10.19
C ASN A 188 9.57 6.68 -10.46
N PHE A 189 8.66 6.61 -11.43
CA PHE A 189 8.01 5.35 -11.79
C PHE A 189 8.94 4.37 -12.53
N ALA A 190 10.16 4.78 -12.90
CA ALA A 190 11.16 3.84 -13.41
C ALA A 190 11.88 3.06 -12.31
N ASP A 191 12.08 3.66 -11.13
CA ASP A 191 12.89 3.07 -10.03
C ASP A 191 12.13 2.90 -8.70
N GLY A 192 10.88 3.32 -8.65
CA GLY A 192 9.94 3.07 -7.57
C GLY A 192 10.14 3.90 -6.30
N ARG A 193 10.69 5.12 -6.40
CA ARG A 193 11.04 5.95 -5.22
C ARG A 193 10.46 7.36 -5.25
N ILE A 194 10.24 7.91 -4.05
CA ILE A 194 10.13 9.36 -3.81
C ILE A 194 11.53 9.91 -3.56
N LYS A 195 11.92 10.94 -4.31
CA LYS A 195 13.21 11.62 -4.19
C LYS A 195 13.03 13.13 -4.27
N GLY A 196 13.87 13.87 -3.55
CA GLY A 196 14.06 15.30 -3.76
C GLY A 196 14.94 15.55 -4.98
N TYR A 197 14.55 16.52 -5.80
CA TYR A 197 15.31 16.99 -6.96
C TYR A 197 15.44 18.52 -6.94
N PRO A 198 16.55 19.08 -7.46
CA PRO A 198 16.68 20.52 -7.61
C PRO A 198 15.51 21.10 -8.41
N SER A 199 14.84 22.09 -7.85
CA SER A 199 13.68 22.75 -8.49
C SER A 199 14.03 24.02 -9.25
N GLU A 200 15.28 24.47 -9.12
CA GLU A 200 15.83 25.64 -9.80
C GLU A 200 17.10 25.25 -10.59
N PRO A 201 17.57 26.07 -11.55
CA PRO A 201 18.85 25.86 -12.19
C PRO A 201 20.01 25.90 -11.19
N VAL A 202 20.85 24.86 -11.20
CA VAL A 202 21.98 24.70 -10.27
C VAL A 202 23.32 24.68 -11.01
N GLY A 203 24.40 25.04 -10.30
CA GLY A 203 25.73 25.15 -10.88
C GLY A 203 26.08 26.56 -11.38
N PRO A 204 27.28 26.73 -11.97
CA PRO A 204 27.76 28.04 -12.40
C PRO A 204 26.95 28.58 -13.61
N PRO A 205 26.80 29.90 -13.77
CA PRO A 205 25.99 30.50 -14.84
C PRO A 205 26.33 30.04 -16.26
N GLU A 206 27.59 29.70 -16.51
CA GLU A 206 28.09 29.21 -17.80
C GLU A 206 27.77 27.73 -18.10
N ASP A 207 27.36 26.94 -17.09
CA ASP A 207 27.09 25.50 -17.19
C ASP A 207 25.98 25.10 -16.19
N GLN A 208 24.85 25.81 -16.25
CA GLN A 208 23.72 25.54 -15.36
C GLN A 208 23.05 24.21 -15.75
N PHE A 209 22.93 23.32 -14.78
CA PHE A 209 22.06 22.17 -14.87
C PHE A 209 20.64 22.59 -14.50
N ASN A 210 19.69 22.37 -15.41
CA ASN A 210 18.27 22.57 -15.15
C ASN A 210 17.57 21.21 -15.18
N MET A 211 17.06 20.78 -14.02
CA MET A 211 16.35 19.52 -13.92
C MET A 211 15.04 19.59 -14.69
N THR A 212 14.76 18.55 -15.48
CA THR A 212 13.46 18.37 -16.14
C THR A 212 12.87 17.01 -15.79
N ALA A 213 11.56 16.95 -15.64
CA ALA A 213 10.83 15.74 -15.31
C ALA A 213 9.47 15.71 -16.05
N PHE A 214 8.84 14.54 -16.06
CA PHE A 214 7.50 14.39 -16.60
C PHE A 214 6.47 15.08 -15.70
N VAL A 215 5.32 15.44 -16.27
CA VAL A 215 4.20 16.05 -15.55
C VAL A 215 2.93 15.27 -15.88
N ARG A 216 2.22 14.82 -14.84
CA ARG A 216 0.90 14.20 -14.96
C ARG A 216 -0.06 14.94 -14.04
N TYR A 217 -1.13 15.47 -14.61
CA TYR A 217 -2.10 16.24 -13.84
C TYR A 217 -3.15 15.36 -13.18
N VAL A 218 -3.67 15.84 -12.05
CA VAL A 218 -4.73 15.21 -11.26
C VAL A 218 -5.87 16.20 -11.00
N ARG A 219 -7.06 15.67 -10.74
CA ARG A 219 -8.23 16.39 -10.23
C ARG A 219 -9.07 15.47 -9.33
N GLY A 220 -10.17 15.96 -8.79
CA GLY A 220 -11.04 15.19 -7.90
C GLY A 220 -10.67 15.36 -6.44
N ASN A 221 -10.77 14.30 -5.63
CA ASN A 221 -10.65 14.33 -4.16
C ASN A 221 -9.54 15.27 -3.66
N THR A 222 -9.92 16.39 -3.04
CA THR A 222 -8.99 17.39 -2.50
C THR A 222 -8.55 17.09 -1.07
N ASN A 223 -9.17 16.10 -0.41
CA ASN A 223 -8.83 15.68 0.94
C ASN A 223 -7.79 14.54 0.95
N TYR A 224 -7.52 13.92 -0.21
CA TYR A 224 -6.52 12.87 -0.31
C TYR A 224 -5.14 13.41 0.07
N GLY A 225 -4.48 12.76 1.03
CA GLY A 225 -3.19 13.21 1.56
C GLY A 225 -3.26 14.07 2.83
N ILE A 226 -4.47 14.47 3.26
CA ILE A 226 -4.69 15.26 4.48
C ILE A 226 -5.07 14.30 5.62
N ASN A 227 -4.25 14.25 6.65
CA ASN A 227 -4.49 13.44 7.84
C ASN A 227 -5.45 14.15 8.83
N ASP A 228 -6.13 13.36 9.67
CA ASP A 228 -6.94 13.84 10.80
C ASP A 228 -6.57 13.05 12.06
N PHE A 229 -5.48 13.48 12.71
CA PHE A 229 -4.90 12.77 13.85
C PHE A 229 -5.64 13.03 15.16
N VAL A 230 -5.90 11.96 15.90
CA VAL A 230 -6.52 11.95 17.23
C VAL A 230 -5.62 11.18 18.19
N ASP A 231 -5.13 11.86 19.24
CA ASP A 231 -4.46 11.20 20.36
C ASP A 231 -5.50 10.47 21.23
N ASN A 232 -5.41 9.15 21.29
CA ASN A 232 -6.33 8.31 22.04
C ASN A 232 -6.06 8.31 23.55
N SER A 233 -5.02 9.02 24.01
CA SER A 233 -4.61 9.13 25.41
C SER A 233 -4.23 7.80 26.07
N ASP A 234 -3.88 6.79 25.27
CA ASP A 234 -3.47 5.45 25.71
C ASP A 234 -2.10 5.03 25.12
N GLY A 235 -1.41 5.96 24.48
CA GLY A 235 -0.16 5.71 23.75
C GLY A 235 -0.35 5.39 22.27
N THR A 236 -1.57 5.50 21.74
CA THR A 236 -1.86 5.37 20.31
C THR A 236 -2.41 6.67 19.70
N ILE A 237 -2.21 6.82 18.39
CA ILE A 237 -2.75 7.92 17.61
C ILE A 237 -3.55 7.34 16.45
N SER A 238 -4.82 7.70 16.35
CA SER A 238 -5.67 7.34 15.21
C SER A 238 -5.63 8.43 14.16
N ASP A 239 -5.62 8.04 12.89
CA ASP A 239 -5.85 8.93 11.77
C ASP A 239 -7.23 8.62 11.18
N VAL A 240 -8.20 9.49 11.48
CA VAL A 240 -9.60 9.32 11.04
C VAL A 240 -9.69 9.39 9.51
N ALA A 241 -8.80 10.14 8.87
CA ALA A 241 -8.81 10.32 7.42
C ALA A 241 -8.38 9.05 6.67
N THR A 242 -7.56 8.19 7.29
CA THR A 242 -7.08 6.94 6.68
C THR A 242 -7.72 5.68 7.28
N GLY A 243 -8.30 5.79 8.48
CA GLY A 243 -8.83 4.66 9.23
C GLY A 243 -7.74 3.82 9.93
N LEU A 244 -6.53 4.34 10.05
CA LEU A 244 -5.39 3.66 10.67
C LEU A 244 -5.14 4.15 12.10
N MET A 245 -4.58 3.29 12.93
CA MET A 245 -4.11 3.59 14.28
C MET A 245 -2.65 3.21 14.41
N TRP A 246 -1.88 4.09 15.01
CA TRP A 246 -0.43 4.04 15.09
C TRP A 246 0.02 4.02 16.54
N GLN A 247 1.18 3.41 16.80
CA GLN A 247 1.89 3.71 18.04
C GLN A 247 2.21 5.21 18.09
N ALA A 248 1.99 5.86 19.23
CA ALA A 248 2.27 7.29 19.38
C ALA A 248 3.78 7.56 19.46
N SER A 249 4.54 6.69 20.14
CA SER A 249 6.00 6.67 20.13
C SER A 249 6.50 5.50 19.30
N ASP A 250 7.66 5.65 18.67
CA ASP A 250 8.35 4.52 18.05
C ASP A 250 8.94 3.55 19.08
N ASN A 251 9.54 2.46 18.60
CA ASN A 251 10.05 1.38 19.43
C ASN A 251 11.30 1.72 20.27
N GLY A 252 11.95 2.87 20.06
CA GLY A 252 13.09 3.31 20.86
C GLY A 252 14.45 2.71 20.51
N ASP A 253 14.54 1.79 19.55
CA ASP A 253 15.79 1.18 19.09
C ASP A 253 15.70 0.78 17.61
N THR A 254 16.84 0.58 16.95
CA THR A 254 16.89 0.26 15.50
C THR A 254 17.00 -1.24 15.26
N HIS A 255 16.24 -1.75 14.30
CA HIS A 255 16.14 -3.17 13.97
C HIS A 255 16.52 -3.38 12.50
N ASN A 256 17.11 -4.53 12.17
CA ASN A 256 17.11 -4.95 10.76
C ASN A 256 15.68 -5.30 10.30
N TRP A 257 15.49 -5.52 9.00
CA TRP A 257 14.14 -5.67 8.47
C TRP A 257 13.40 -6.90 9.01
N VAL A 258 14.11 -8.01 9.24
CA VAL A 258 13.53 -9.26 9.77
C VAL A 258 13.11 -9.07 11.23
N GLU A 259 13.97 -8.42 12.02
CA GLU A 259 13.69 -8.06 13.41
C GLU A 259 12.55 -7.03 13.53
N ALA A 260 12.37 -6.17 12.52
CA ALA A 260 11.28 -5.20 12.49
C ALA A 260 9.91 -5.86 12.25
N LEU A 261 9.85 -6.83 11.34
CA LEU A 261 8.67 -7.68 11.15
C LEU A 261 8.34 -8.43 12.44
N GLU A 262 9.33 -9.12 13.02
CA GLU A 262 9.14 -9.89 14.25
C GLU A 262 8.71 -9.01 15.43
N TYR A 263 9.26 -7.79 15.55
CA TYR A 263 8.84 -6.83 16.57
C TYR A 263 7.35 -6.49 16.44
N ALA A 264 6.90 -6.12 15.25
CA ALA A 264 5.53 -5.66 15.04
C ALA A 264 4.52 -6.79 15.28
N GLU A 265 4.77 -7.99 14.76
CA GLU A 265 3.88 -9.15 14.90
C GLU A 265 3.76 -9.69 16.34
N ASN A 266 4.77 -9.44 17.17
CA ASN A 266 4.76 -9.84 18.59
C ASN A 266 4.34 -8.70 19.53
N LEU A 267 4.02 -7.52 18.99
CA LEU A 267 3.67 -6.36 19.78
C LEU A 267 2.28 -6.52 20.39
N SER A 268 2.21 -6.59 21.72
CA SER A 268 0.97 -6.37 22.48
C SER A 268 1.05 -5.02 23.17
N TYR A 269 0.29 -4.05 22.67
CA TYR A 269 0.40 -2.64 23.07
C TYR A 269 -0.97 -1.96 23.06
N ALA A 270 -1.23 -1.11 24.05
CA ALA A 270 -2.50 -0.41 24.27
C ALA A 270 -3.75 -1.32 24.29
N GLY A 271 -3.58 -2.60 24.66
CA GLY A 271 -4.68 -3.57 24.70
C GLY A 271 -4.96 -4.28 23.37
N PHE A 272 -4.13 -4.06 22.35
CA PHE A 272 -4.21 -4.67 21.03
C PHE A 272 -3.02 -5.61 20.77
N ASP A 273 -3.23 -6.63 19.95
CA ASP A 273 -2.27 -7.69 19.61
C ASP A 273 -2.22 -8.02 18.10
N ASP A 274 -2.78 -7.13 17.28
CA ASP A 274 -2.87 -7.21 15.81
C ASP A 274 -2.07 -6.09 15.12
N TRP A 275 -1.05 -5.58 15.82
CA TRP A 275 -0.08 -4.64 15.28
C TRP A 275 0.73 -5.28 14.16
N ARG A 276 1.07 -4.47 13.16
CA ARG A 276 1.87 -4.87 12.01
C ARG A 276 2.83 -3.77 11.58
N LEU A 277 3.86 -4.16 10.83
CA LEU A 277 4.75 -3.20 10.19
C LEU A 277 3.97 -2.55 9.03
N PRO A 278 3.91 -1.20 8.94
CA PRO A 278 3.17 -0.52 7.88
C PRO A 278 3.77 -0.85 6.52
N ASN A 279 2.95 -0.93 5.48
CA ASN A 279 3.48 -0.94 4.12
C ASN A 279 3.99 0.46 3.72
N ALA A 280 4.64 0.55 2.56
CA ALA A 280 5.28 1.78 2.12
C ALA A 280 4.33 2.97 1.98
N LYS A 281 3.10 2.73 1.52
CA LYS A 281 2.08 3.79 1.34
C LYS A 281 1.46 4.22 2.67
N GLU A 282 1.28 3.30 3.60
CA GLU A 282 0.82 3.62 4.95
C GLU A 282 1.84 4.46 5.70
N LEU A 283 3.11 4.06 5.70
CA LEU A 283 4.14 4.82 6.41
C LEU A 283 4.35 6.21 5.78
N GLN A 284 4.26 6.31 4.45
CA GLN A 284 4.33 7.60 3.75
C GLN A 284 3.14 8.51 4.09
N SER A 285 1.97 7.94 4.41
CA SER A 285 0.76 8.71 4.70
C SER A 285 0.90 9.64 5.91
N ILE A 286 1.77 9.30 6.88
CA ILE A 286 2.01 10.09 8.09
C ILE A 286 3.21 11.05 7.98
N VAL A 287 3.86 11.12 6.81
CA VAL A 287 4.92 12.11 6.56
C VAL A 287 4.28 13.51 6.50
N ASP A 288 4.84 14.43 7.28
CA ASP A 288 4.55 15.86 7.22
C ASP A 288 5.64 16.58 6.42
N TYR A 289 5.37 16.77 5.13
CA TYR A 289 6.27 17.46 4.20
C TYR A 289 6.42 18.97 4.49
N THR A 290 5.66 19.53 5.44
CA THR A 290 5.83 20.92 5.87
C THR A 290 6.93 21.09 6.93
N ARG A 291 7.57 19.99 7.33
CA ARG A 291 8.59 19.93 8.39
C ARG A 291 9.83 19.18 7.90
N ALA A 292 11.01 19.60 8.37
CA ALA A 292 12.27 18.89 8.16
C ALA A 292 13.31 19.29 9.22
N PRO A 293 14.29 18.43 9.55
CA PRO A 293 15.33 18.77 10.53
C PRO A 293 16.11 20.04 10.15
N ASP A 294 16.37 20.21 8.86
CA ASP A 294 17.12 21.31 8.24
C ASP A 294 16.21 22.37 7.58
N ALA A 295 14.93 22.44 7.97
CA ALA A 295 14.02 23.43 7.41
C ALA A 295 14.58 24.85 7.55
N ILE A 296 14.46 25.65 6.48
CA ILE A 296 14.96 27.03 6.43
C ILE A 296 14.25 27.90 7.48
N ASN A 297 12.94 27.70 7.63
CA ASN A 297 12.14 28.34 8.65
C ASN A 297 12.22 27.54 9.96
N THR A 298 12.68 28.19 11.02
CA THR A 298 12.85 27.55 12.34
C THR A 298 11.54 27.04 12.95
N ALA A 299 10.38 27.58 12.56
CA ALA A 299 9.08 27.07 13.01
C ALA A 299 8.72 25.70 12.40
N GLN A 300 9.37 25.33 11.29
CA GLN A 300 9.18 24.08 10.56
C GLN A 300 10.26 23.04 10.89
N GLN A 301 11.20 23.37 11.79
CA GLN A 301 12.27 22.46 12.17
C GLN A 301 11.78 21.32 13.06
N GLY A 302 12.26 20.12 12.74
CA GLY A 302 11.95 18.87 13.44
C GLY A 302 11.82 17.70 12.47
N PRO A 303 11.57 16.48 12.98
CA PRO A 303 11.28 15.35 12.10
C PRO A 303 10.08 15.66 11.20
N ALA A 304 10.05 15.11 9.99
CA ALA A 304 9.00 15.25 8.98
C ALA A 304 7.75 14.44 9.33
N ILE A 305 7.22 14.63 10.54
CA ILE A 305 6.00 14.03 11.10
C ILE A 305 5.30 15.06 11.99
N ASP A 306 3.98 14.91 12.14
CA ASP A 306 3.22 15.73 13.07
C ASP A 306 3.78 15.59 14.51
N PRO A 307 4.02 16.70 15.24
CA PRO A 307 4.54 16.67 16.61
C PRO A 307 3.69 15.92 17.65
N ILE A 308 2.46 15.52 17.31
CA ILE A 308 1.66 14.60 18.11
C ILE A 308 2.35 13.23 18.27
N PHE A 309 3.15 12.82 17.29
CA PHE A 309 3.96 11.61 17.36
C PHE A 309 5.27 11.86 18.11
N GLY A 310 5.57 10.99 19.07
CA GLY A 310 6.89 10.92 19.71
C GLY A 310 7.89 10.22 18.79
N VAL A 311 9.06 10.81 18.60
CA VAL A 311 10.20 10.18 17.91
C VAL A 311 11.37 10.02 18.86
N THR A 312 12.16 8.96 18.67
CA THR A 312 13.38 8.74 19.47
C THR A 312 14.48 9.73 19.09
N GLU A 313 14.66 9.98 17.80
CA GLU A 313 15.62 10.94 17.26
C GLU A 313 15.00 11.81 16.16
N THR A 314 15.43 13.07 16.08
CA THR A 314 15.04 13.98 14.99
C THR A 314 15.46 13.43 13.63
N GLU A 315 16.64 12.82 13.57
CA GLU A 315 17.14 12.08 12.42
C GLU A 315 16.69 10.63 12.53
N SER A 316 15.48 10.34 12.04
CA SER A 316 14.88 9.00 12.16
C SER A 316 14.38 8.45 10.82
N TRP A 317 14.46 7.14 10.69
CA TRP A 317 14.10 6.38 9.49
C TRP A 317 13.35 5.14 9.94
N TYR A 318 12.30 4.77 9.22
CA TYR A 318 11.39 3.73 9.66
C TYR A 318 11.19 2.68 8.58
N TRP A 319 11.31 1.41 8.98
CA TRP A 319 11.07 0.28 8.10
C TRP A 319 9.60 0.20 7.68
N THR A 320 9.38 -0.30 6.47
CA THR A 320 8.07 -0.75 5.97
C THR A 320 8.09 -2.25 5.76
N SER A 321 6.92 -2.88 5.65
CA SER A 321 6.78 -4.30 5.30
C SER A 321 6.95 -4.60 3.80
N THR A 322 7.17 -3.55 2.98
CA THR A 322 7.24 -3.65 1.51
C THR A 322 8.66 -3.91 1.02
N THR A 323 8.81 -4.93 0.18
CA THR A 323 10.07 -5.20 -0.54
C THR A 323 10.18 -4.29 -1.77
N LEU A 324 11.36 -3.74 -2.05
CA LEU A 324 11.61 -3.02 -3.30
C LEU A 324 12.36 -3.92 -4.29
N LEU A 325 11.77 -4.15 -5.46
CA LEU A 325 12.37 -5.03 -6.48
C LEU A 325 13.49 -4.34 -7.28
N GLU A 326 13.64 -3.02 -7.14
CA GLU A 326 14.77 -2.23 -7.62
C GLU A 326 16.03 -2.46 -6.73
N SER A 327 16.42 -3.74 -6.62
CA SER A 327 17.54 -4.24 -5.85
C SER A 327 18.72 -4.57 -6.78
N PRO A 328 19.97 -4.33 -6.36
CA PRO A 328 21.15 -4.72 -7.13
C PRO A 328 21.12 -6.22 -7.50
N PRO A 329 21.45 -6.61 -8.74
CA PRO A 329 21.38 -8.02 -9.16
C PRO A 329 22.18 -9.00 -8.29
N ASN A 330 23.25 -8.52 -7.63
CA ASN A 330 24.08 -9.33 -6.75
C ASN A 330 23.47 -9.59 -5.35
N LEU A 331 22.40 -8.87 -4.99
CA LEU A 331 21.68 -9.03 -3.72
C LEU A 331 20.35 -9.79 -3.87
N GLY A 332 19.97 -10.11 -5.11
CA GLY A 332 18.70 -10.79 -5.42
C GLY A 332 17.50 -9.84 -5.45
N VAL A 333 16.43 -10.29 -6.09
CA VAL A 333 15.21 -9.50 -6.36
C VAL A 333 14.47 -9.12 -5.08
N GLY A 334 14.61 -9.93 -4.02
CA GLY A 334 14.04 -9.67 -2.70
C GLY A 334 15.00 -8.99 -1.72
N GLY A 335 16.20 -8.59 -2.17
CA GLY A 335 17.30 -8.19 -1.29
C GLY A 335 17.08 -6.90 -0.50
N HIS A 336 16.28 -5.98 -1.03
CA HIS A 336 16.03 -4.67 -0.44
C HIS A 336 14.61 -4.54 0.10
N ALA A 337 14.47 -3.87 1.24
CA ALA A 337 13.18 -3.42 1.76
C ALA A 337 13.09 -1.90 1.73
N ILE A 338 11.87 -1.36 1.75
CA ILE A 338 11.62 0.08 1.74
C ILE A 338 11.66 0.63 3.16
N TYR A 339 12.28 1.79 3.33
CA TYR A 339 12.12 2.64 4.50
C TYR A 339 11.77 4.07 4.09
N VAL A 340 11.09 4.79 4.98
CA VAL A 340 10.76 6.22 4.77
C VAL A 340 11.61 7.07 5.71
N THR A 341 12.09 8.20 5.19
CA THR A 341 12.94 9.14 5.92
C THR A 341 12.09 10.20 6.60
N PHE A 342 12.14 10.27 7.93
CA PHE A 342 11.53 11.35 8.71
C PHE A 342 12.59 12.35 9.17
N GLY A 343 13.82 11.89 9.31
CA GLY A 343 15.05 12.68 9.21
C GLY A 343 15.48 12.92 7.77
N GLN A 344 16.63 13.56 7.59
CA GLN A 344 17.20 13.85 6.28
C GLN A 344 17.65 12.56 5.56
N ALA A 345 17.53 12.56 4.24
CA ALA A 345 17.95 11.45 3.38
C ALA A 345 19.41 11.66 2.95
N TYR A 346 20.34 11.19 3.76
CA TYR A 346 21.77 11.37 3.54
C TYR A 346 22.36 10.45 2.44
N GLY A 347 23.53 10.86 1.94
CA GLY A 347 24.40 10.11 1.05
C GLY A 347 25.85 10.63 1.10
N TRP A 348 26.79 9.78 0.70
CA TRP A 348 28.20 10.07 0.51
C TRP A 348 28.43 10.52 -0.93
N MET A 349 28.19 11.80 -1.19
CA MET A 349 28.34 12.36 -2.53
C MET A 349 29.77 12.85 -2.77
N GLU A 350 30.29 12.62 -3.97
CA GLU A 350 31.62 13.05 -4.38
C GLU A 350 31.63 14.51 -4.86
N PHE A 351 32.53 15.33 -4.30
CA PHE A 351 32.65 16.75 -4.65
C PHE A 351 34.11 17.13 -4.95
N PRO A 352 34.42 17.73 -6.12
CA PRO A 352 33.61 17.69 -7.34
C PRO A 352 33.45 16.25 -7.88
N PRO A 353 32.53 16.00 -8.82
CA PRO A 353 32.35 14.67 -9.40
C PRO A 353 33.67 14.06 -9.93
N ASN A 354 33.93 12.80 -9.62
CA ASN A 354 35.15 12.03 -9.94
C ASN A 354 36.45 12.50 -9.23
N SER A 355 36.38 13.23 -8.12
CA SER A 355 37.55 13.72 -7.38
C SER A 355 38.21 12.67 -6.45
N GLY A 356 37.48 11.65 -6.05
CA GLY A 356 37.77 10.74 -4.95
C GLY A 356 37.43 11.29 -3.56
N GLU A 357 36.90 12.51 -3.46
CA GLU A 357 36.59 13.20 -2.20
C GLU A 357 35.09 13.17 -1.91
N TYR A 358 34.69 12.49 -0.83
CA TYR A 358 33.29 12.28 -0.45
C TYR A 358 32.87 13.21 0.68
N ALA A 359 31.65 13.75 0.59
CA ALA A 359 30.99 14.49 1.65
C ALA A 359 29.67 13.81 2.02
N TYR A 360 29.45 13.64 3.32
CA TYR A 360 28.16 13.18 3.84
C TYR A 360 27.19 14.36 3.84
N THR A 361 26.14 14.29 3.03
CA THR A 361 25.21 15.41 2.80
C THR A 361 23.78 14.91 2.58
N ASN A 362 22.81 15.81 2.76
CA ASN A 362 21.41 15.53 2.48
C ASN A 362 21.18 15.51 0.97
N VAL A 363 20.88 14.34 0.39
CA VAL A 363 20.77 14.16 -1.06
C VAL A 363 19.34 14.16 -1.57
N HIS A 364 18.34 13.91 -0.71
CA HIS A 364 16.93 13.84 -1.15
C HIS A 364 15.89 14.45 -0.20
N GLY A 365 16.30 14.97 0.96
CA GLY A 365 15.39 15.61 1.91
C GLY A 365 14.63 14.63 2.82
N ALA A 366 14.18 15.13 3.96
CA ALA A 366 13.25 14.41 4.84
C ALA A 366 11.87 14.25 4.18
N GLY A 367 11.34 13.04 4.18
CA GLY A 367 10.12 12.63 3.47
C GLY A 367 10.39 11.81 2.20
N ALA A 368 11.67 11.56 1.86
CA ALA A 368 12.05 10.65 0.79
C ALA A 368 11.77 9.18 1.16
N GLN A 369 11.53 8.36 0.13
CA GLN A 369 11.44 6.91 0.25
C GLN A 369 12.75 6.28 -0.25
N ARG A 370 13.32 5.41 0.57
CA ARG A 370 14.61 4.77 0.33
C ARG A 370 14.48 3.26 0.44
N SER A 371 15.58 2.56 0.23
CA SER A 371 15.62 1.11 0.32
C SER A 371 17.00 0.62 0.67
N ASP A 372 17.09 -0.31 1.61
CA ASP A 372 18.35 -0.89 2.06
C ASP A 372 18.28 -2.43 2.02
N PRO A 373 19.44 -3.11 2.00
CA PRO A 373 19.51 -4.53 2.25
C PRO A 373 18.78 -4.91 3.55
N LYS A 374 18.00 -5.99 3.51
CA LYS A 374 17.20 -6.45 4.66
C LYS A 374 18.05 -6.89 5.87
N VAL A 375 19.29 -7.29 5.61
CA VAL A 375 20.28 -7.78 6.58
C VAL A 375 21.68 -7.37 6.15
N GLY A 376 22.64 -7.47 7.06
CA GLY A 376 24.06 -7.25 6.78
C GLY A 376 24.70 -6.23 7.71
N ASN A 377 25.81 -5.64 7.27
CA ASN A 377 26.52 -4.63 8.03
C ASN A 377 26.68 -3.33 7.20
N PRO A 378 26.19 -2.18 7.71
CA PRO A 378 26.36 -0.86 7.07
C PRO A 378 27.78 -0.52 6.69
N THR A 379 28.76 -0.99 7.46
CA THR A 379 30.19 -0.71 7.21
C THR A 379 30.71 -1.32 5.92
N ASP A 380 29.97 -2.26 5.31
CA ASP A 380 30.30 -2.84 4.00
C ASP A 380 30.03 -1.85 2.85
N TRP A 381 29.37 -0.72 3.15
CA TRP A 381 28.99 0.34 2.22
C TRP A 381 29.56 1.71 2.64
N PRO A 382 30.90 1.85 2.76
CA PRO A 382 31.52 3.05 3.33
C PRO A 382 31.26 4.34 2.55
N ASN A 383 30.87 4.23 1.27
CA ASN A 383 30.50 5.35 0.39
C ASN A 383 29.05 5.26 -0.08
N GLY A 384 28.21 4.50 0.64
CA GLY A 384 26.81 4.28 0.28
C GLY A 384 26.62 3.51 -1.04
N PHE A 385 25.44 3.70 -1.64
CA PHE A 385 25.02 3.03 -2.86
C PHE A 385 24.46 3.99 -3.92
N GLY A 386 24.77 3.73 -5.19
CA GLY A 386 24.26 4.52 -6.32
C GLY A 386 24.98 5.86 -6.53
N PRO A 387 24.51 6.68 -7.50
CA PRO A 387 25.24 7.86 -7.97
C PRO A 387 25.44 8.96 -6.92
N GLN A 388 24.50 9.09 -5.98
CA GLN A 388 24.55 10.04 -4.86
C GLN A 388 25.21 9.44 -3.60
N GLY A 389 25.65 8.19 -3.66
CA GLY A 389 26.20 7.46 -2.52
C GLY A 389 25.20 7.30 -1.39
N ASP A 390 23.94 6.95 -1.70
CA ASP A 390 22.85 6.82 -0.73
C ASP A 390 23.30 6.03 0.50
N ASP A 391 23.12 6.60 1.69
CA ASP A 391 23.54 5.98 2.93
C ASP A 391 22.82 4.65 3.16
N VAL A 392 23.58 3.60 3.49
CA VAL A 392 23.06 2.24 3.71
C VAL A 392 23.11 1.94 5.19
N ARG A 393 21.94 1.88 5.83
CA ARG A 393 21.80 1.78 7.29
C ARG A 393 21.47 0.41 7.79
N ILE A 394 20.63 -0.35 7.06
CA ILE A 394 20.15 -1.71 7.42
C ILE A 394 19.33 -1.76 8.73
N TYR A 395 19.63 -0.92 9.71
CA TYR A 395 18.96 -0.81 10.99
C TYR A 395 18.17 0.50 11.00
N ASN A 396 16.84 0.39 11.07
CA ASN A 396 15.91 1.51 11.12
C ASN A 396 14.93 1.30 12.27
N TYR A 397 14.28 2.37 12.73
CA TYR A 397 13.26 2.30 13.77
C TYR A 397 11.98 1.61 13.25
N VAL A 398 11.10 1.26 14.18
CA VAL A 398 9.79 0.67 13.89
C VAL A 398 8.69 1.50 14.54
N ARG A 399 7.66 1.79 13.75
CA ARG A 399 6.38 2.31 14.24
C ARG A 399 5.29 1.41 13.68
N ALA A 400 4.70 0.60 14.55
CA ALA A 400 3.64 -0.31 14.15
C ALA A 400 2.33 0.44 13.88
N VAL A 401 1.56 -0.13 12.98
CA VAL A 401 0.22 0.33 12.60
C VAL A 401 -0.77 -0.82 12.78
N ARG A 402 -2.04 -0.49 12.91
CA ARG A 402 -3.18 -1.39 12.78
C ARG A 402 -4.37 -0.62 12.22
N ASP A 403 -5.41 -1.33 11.82
CA ASP A 403 -6.66 -0.67 11.44
C ASP A 403 -7.38 -0.19 12.71
N VAL A 404 -8.04 0.97 12.65
CA VAL A 404 -8.94 1.41 13.72
C VAL A 404 -10.09 0.40 13.78
N ASP A 405 -10.22 -0.32 14.91
CA ASP A 405 -11.44 -1.07 15.15
C ASP A 405 -12.60 -0.08 15.22
N ALA A 406 -13.67 -0.34 14.49
CA ALA A 406 -14.91 0.47 14.54
C ALA A 406 -15.62 0.44 15.93
N SER A 407 -14.95 -0.03 16.98
CA SER A 407 -15.48 -0.20 18.33
C SER A 407 -14.86 0.70 19.41
N THR A 408 -13.87 1.55 19.09
CA THR A 408 -13.20 2.41 20.07
C THR A 408 -13.39 3.92 19.89
N SER A 409 -14.19 4.39 18.92
CA SER A 409 -14.64 5.79 18.94
C SER A 409 -15.73 5.97 20.01
N VAL A 410 -15.37 6.58 21.13
CA VAL A 410 -16.35 7.23 22.00
C VAL A 410 -16.83 8.48 21.26
N GLY A 411 -17.82 8.32 20.38
CA GLY A 411 -18.38 9.40 19.58
C GLY A 411 -19.20 8.90 18.40
N ASP A 412 -20.49 8.71 18.66
CA ASP A 412 -21.61 8.66 17.70
C ASP A 412 -21.66 7.55 16.61
N ASP A 413 -22.42 6.50 16.96
CA ASP A 413 -23.32 5.64 16.15
C ASP A 413 -23.18 5.66 14.61
N TYR A 414 -22.15 5.02 14.06
CA TYR A 414 -22.15 4.47 12.70
C TYR A 414 -21.46 3.09 12.68
N GLY A 415 -22.20 2.05 13.07
CA GLY A 415 -21.66 0.70 13.31
C GLY A 415 -21.25 -0.09 12.07
N LEU A 416 -19.95 -0.35 11.92
CA LEU A 416 -19.47 -1.59 11.31
C LEU A 416 -19.70 -2.72 12.31
N ASN A 417 -20.69 -3.56 12.01
CA ASN A 417 -21.15 -4.63 12.87
C ASN A 417 -20.07 -5.73 12.95
N ILE A 418 -19.19 -5.68 13.95
CA ILE A 418 -18.35 -6.82 14.35
C ILE A 418 -19.12 -7.59 15.41
N PRO A 419 -19.33 -8.91 15.24
CA PRO A 419 -20.13 -9.67 16.18
C PRO A 419 -19.41 -9.77 17.52
N SER A 420 -20.08 -9.40 18.61
CA SER A 420 -19.52 -9.47 19.96
C SER A 420 -19.35 -10.90 20.51
N LYS A 421 -19.82 -11.93 19.78
CA LYS A 421 -19.82 -13.33 20.21
C LYS A 421 -19.64 -14.29 19.05
N TYR A 422 -19.00 -15.42 19.33
CA TYR A 422 -19.01 -16.58 18.44
C TYR A 422 -20.44 -17.10 18.26
N ILE A 423 -20.86 -17.31 17.02
CA ILE A 423 -22.18 -17.89 16.67
C ILE A 423 -22.01 -18.78 15.45
N LEU A 424 -22.57 -19.99 15.48
CA LEU A 424 -22.87 -20.76 14.27
C LEU A 424 -24.35 -20.59 13.95
N ASN A 425 -24.69 -20.06 12.78
CA ASN A 425 -26.09 -19.88 12.37
C ASN A 425 -26.66 -21.16 11.75
N GLN A 426 -27.99 -21.25 11.69
CA GLN A 426 -28.65 -22.32 10.96
C GLN A 426 -28.35 -22.18 9.46
N ASN A 427 -27.91 -23.26 8.81
CA ASN A 427 -27.65 -23.25 7.38
C ASN A 427 -28.93 -22.90 6.61
N TYR A 428 -28.80 -22.18 5.50
CA TYR A 428 -29.93 -21.82 4.65
C TYR A 428 -29.60 -22.05 3.16
N PRO A 429 -30.52 -22.65 2.39
CA PRO A 429 -31.78 -23.24 2.83
C PRO A 429 -31.59 -24.47 3.75
N ASN A 430 -32.61 -24.84 4.53
CA ASN A 430 -32.66 -26.10 5.26
C ASN A 430 -34.12 -26.56 5.42
N PRO A 431 -34.57 -27.65 4.76
CA PRO A 431 -33.79 -28.55 3.91
C PRO A 431 -33.20 -27.90 2.64
N PHE A 432 -32.11 -28.44 2.09
CA PHE A 432 -31.40 -27.89 0.92
C PHE A 432 -31.23 -28.92 -0.21
N ASN A 433 -30.98 -28.45 -1.45
CA ASN A 433 -30.75 -29.27 -2.64
C ASN A 433 -29.88 -28.56 -3.70
N PRO A 434 -28.70 -29.08 -4.07
CA PRO A 434 -27.74 -29.75 -3.20
C PRO A 434 -26.84 -28.73 -2.48
N VAL A 435 -27.11 -27.42 -2.61
CA VAL A 435 -26.26 -26.34 -2.08
C VAL A 435 -26.92 -25.64 -0.91
N THR A 436 -26.14 -25.34 0.14
CA THR A 436 -26.54 -24.51 1.27
C THR A 436 -25.40 -23.58 1.69
N THR A 437 -25.75 -22.46 2.31
CA THR A 437 -24.79 -21.55 2.96
C THR A 437 -24.80 -21.77 4.47
N ILE A 438 -23.62 -21.83 5.08
CA ILE A 438 -23.40 -21.85 6.53
C ILE A 438 -22.80 -20.51 6.93
N GLN A 439 -23.51 -19.75 7.76
CA GLN A 439 -23.04 -18.46 8.28
C GLN A 439 -22.56 -18.62 9.73
N TYR A 440 -21.52 -17.89 10.10
CA TYR A 440 -20.98 -17.90 11.46
C TYR A 440 -20.30 -16.57 11.79
N ASN A 441 -20.16 -16.30 13.08
CA ASN A 441 -19.64 -15.05 13.60
C ASN A 441 -18.35 -15.32 14.36
N LEU A 442 -17.35 -14.47 14.13
CA LEU A 442 -16.06 -14.51 14.83
C LEU A 442 -15.84 -13.15 15.51
N PRO A 443 -15.85 -13.06 16.85
CA PRO A 443 -15.53 -11.82 17.57
C PRO A 443 -14.04 -11.46 17.50
N HIS A 444 -13.16 -12.44 17.29
CA HIS A 444 -11.72 -12.27 17.22
C HIS A 444 -11.16 -13.14 16.09
N ARG A 445 -9.92 -12.85 15.66
CA ARG A 445 -9.16 -13.72 14.76
C ARG A 445 -9.07 -15.13 15.36
N SER A 446 -9.35 -16.16 14.57
CA SER A 446 -9.47 -17.54 15.06
C SER A 446 -9.03 -18.56 14.01
N ASN A 447 -8.41 -19.66 14.46
CA ASN A 447 -8.29 -20.85 13.64
C ASN A 447 -9.66 -21.54 13.54
N VAL A 448 -10.28 -21.47 12.36
CA VAL A 448 -11.63 -21.96 12.10
C VAL A 448 -11.59 -23.29 11.36
N GLN A 449 -12.29 -24.28 11.92
CA GLN A 449 -12.55 -25.55 11.28
C GLN A 449 -14.06 -25.78 11.19
N ILE A 450 -14.58 -26.02 9.98
CA ILE A 450 -15.97 -26.45 9.79
C ILE A 450 -16.01 -27.81 9.13
N ILE A 451 -16.57 -28.79 9.84
CA ILE A 451 -16.62 -30.20 9.44
C ILE A 451 -18.06 -30.67 9.34
N ILE A 452 -18.36 -31.41 8.27
CA ILE A 452 -19.64 -32.08 8.04
C ILE A 452 -19.56 -33.54 8.51
N PHE A 453 -20.55 -33.99 9.26
CA PHE A 453 -20.69 -35.35 9.79
C PHE A 453 -22.00 -36.00 9.34
N ASP A 454 -22.00 -37.32 9.17
CA ASP A 454 -23.21 -38.13 8.96
C ASP A 454 -23.95 -38.47 10.27
N LEU A 455 -25.04 -39.23 10.17
CA LEU A 455 -25.84 -39.67 11.33
C LEU A 455 -25.08 -40.60 12.30
N LEU A 456 -24.01 -41.23 11.87
CA LEU A 456 -23.16 -42.09 12.70
C LEU A 456 -21.99 -41.31 13.34
N GLY A 457 -21.86 -40.02 13.03
CA GLY A 457 -20.75 -39.18 13.48
C GLY A 457 -19.47 -39.34 12.66
N SER A 458 -19.54 -39.99 11.49
CA SER A 458 -18.39 -40.10 10.59
C SER A 458 -18.19 -38.78 9.86
N GLU A 459 -16.94 -38.31 9.74
CA GLU A 459 -16.60 -37.14 8.95
C GLU A 459 -16.88 -37.42 7.45
N VAL A 460 -17.68 -36.55 6.85
CA VAL A 460 -18.01 -36.56 5.42
C VAL A 460 -17.06 -35.63 4.67
N LYS A 461 -16.83 -34.41 5.20
CA LYS A 461 -16.00 -33.38 4.56
C LYS A 461 -15.64 -32.26 5.54
N THR A 462 -14.38 -31.86 5.56
CA THR A 462 -13.97 -30.55 6.10
C THR A 462 -14.15 -29.48 5.01
N ILE A 463 -14.90 -28.42 5.30
CA ILE A 463 -15.24 -27.34 4.35
C ILE A 463 -14.54 -26.01 4.66
N VAL A 464 -14.01 -25.84 5.88
CA VAL A 464 -13.13 -24.74 6.27
C VAL A 464 -12.06 -25.31 7.20
N SER A 465 -10.80 -24.91 7.03
CA SER A 465 -9.67 -25.28 7.89
C SER A 465 -8.54 -24.25 7.75
N GLU A 466 -8.78 -23.03 8.22
CA GLU A 466 -7.86 -21.90 8.08
C GLU A 466 -8.04 -20.88 9.21
N VAL A 467 -7.05 -20.01 9.40
CA VAL A 467 -7.16 -18.87 10.32
C VAL A 467 -7.93 -17.75 9.61
N GLN A 468 -8.99 -17.23 10.26
CA GLN A 468 -9.82 -16.16 9.74
C GLN A 468 -9.87 -14.99 10.72
N ASN A 469 -9.84 -13.75 10.22
CA ASN A 469 -10.03 -12.53 11.03
C ASN A 469 -11.46 -12.44 11.59
N ALA A 470 -11.68 -11.55 12.56
CA ALA A 470 -13.01 -11.26 13.11
C ALA A 470 -14.03 -10.86 12.00
N GLY A 471 -15.32 -10.99 12.31
CA GLY A 471 -16.42 -10.59 11.45
C GLY A 471 -17.51 -11.65 11.27
N PHE A 472 -18.55 -11.26 10.53
CA PHE A 472 -19.57 -12.17 10.01
C PHE A 472 -19.01 -12.91 8.79
N LYS A 473 -19.01 -14.25 8.83
CA LYS A 473 -18.45 -15.12 7.80
C LYS A 473 -19.52 -16.01 7.21
N SER A 474 -19.27 -16.50 6.00
CA SER A 474 -20.10 -17.51 5.38
C SER A 474 -19.28 -18.47 4.52
N VAL A 475 -19.71 -19.72 4.47
CA VAL A 475 -19.14 -20.73 3.58
C VAL A 475 -20.26 -21.46 2.85
N LEU A 476 -20.04 -21.72 1.56
CA LEU A 476 -20.95 -22.49 0.72
C LEU A 476 -20.59 -23.97 0.79
N TRP A 477 -21.58 -24.84 1.02
CA TRP A 477 -21.42 -26.28 0.89
C TRP A 477 -22.24 -26.82 -0.27
N ASP A 478 -21.55 -27.37 -1.27
CA ASP A 478 -22.14 -28.16 -2.36
C ASP A 478 -22.07 -29.66 -2.03
N ALA A 479 -23.24 -30.26 -1.85
CA ALA A 479 -23.43 -31.67 -1.52
C ALA A 479 -23.85 -32.53 -2.72
N THR A 480 -23.54 -32.11 -3.96
CA THR A 480 -23.93 -32.83 -5.19
C THR A 480 -23.50 -34.31 -5.18
N ASN A 481 -22.36 -34.64 -4.57
CA ASN A 481 -21.84 -36.02 -4.48
C ASN A 481 -22.20 -36.75 -3.17
N VAL A 482 -23.14 -36.23 -2.39
CA VAL A 482 -23.55 -36.77 -1.08
C VAL A 482 -25.01 -37.28 -1.15
N SER A 483 -25.36 -38.38 -0.49
CA SER A 483 -26.72 -38.95 -0.51
C SER A 483 -27.74 -38.07 0.23
N SER A 484 -29.04 -38.11 -0.15
CA SER A 484 -30.10 -37.45 0.65
C SER A 484 -30.12 -38.00 2.07
N GLY A 485 -30.32 -37.14 3.07
CA GLY A 485 -30.26 -37.54 4.46
C GLY A 485 -30.09 -36.38 5.43
N MET A 486 -29.99 -36.73 6.71
CA MET A 486 -29.67 -35.79 7.78
C MET A 486 -28.15 -35.78 8.01
N TYR A 487 -27.60 -34.59 8.18
CA TYR A 487 -26.19 -34.34 8.45
C TYR A 487 -26.03 -33.37 9.61
N PHE A 488 -24.84 -33.32 10.19
CA PHE A 488 -24.45 -32.31 11.17
C PHE A 488 -23.27 -31.51 10.64
N TYR A 489 -23.20 -30.25 10.98
CA TYR A 489 -22.02 -29.41 10.75
C TYR A 489 -21.57 -28.83 12.08
N GLN A 490 -20.27 -28.89 12.32
CA GLN A 490 -19.64 -28.38 13.53
C GLN A 490 -18.62 -27.31 13.15
N ILE A 491 -18.63 -26.19 13.87
CA ILE A 491 -17.55 -25.23 13.87
C ILE A 491 -16.67 -25.43 15.10
N ARG A 492 -15.37 -25.30 14.92
CA ARG A 492 -14.38 -25.06 15.97
C ARG A 492 -13.64 -23.77 15.64
N ALA A 493 -13.65 -22.80 16.56
CA ALA A 493 -12.92 -21.54 16.43
C ALA A 493 -12.23 -21.24 17.78
N GLY A 494 -10.94 -21.60 17.88
CA GLY A 494 -10.25 -21.64 19.19
C GLY A 494 -10.94 -22.61 20.16
N ASP A 495 -11.40 -22.09 21.30
CA ASP A 495 -12.15 -22.83 22.32
C ASP A 495 -13.66 -22.95 22.04
N PHE A 496 -14.18 -22.17 21.08
CA PHE A 496 -15.60 -22.23 20.72
C PHE A 496 -15.88 -23.46 19.85
N ILE A 497 -16.82 -24.31 20.29
CA ILE A 497 -17.32 -25.44 19.52
C ILE A 497 -18.84 -25.40 19.50
N GLN A 498 -19.45 -25.43 18.32
CA GLN A 498 -20.90 -25.52 18.16
C GLN A 498 -21.28 -26.45 17.01
N THR A 499 -22.32 -27.26 17.20
CA THR A 499 -22.84 -28.19 16.19
C THR A 499 -24.30 -27.88 15.87
N LYS A 500 -24.67 -27.97 14.59
CA LYS A 500 -26.06 -27.83 14.12
C LYS A 500 -26.40 -28.94 13.12
N LYS A 501 -27.70 -29.19 12.96
CA LYS A 501 -28.24 -30.21 12.05
C LYS A 501 -28.69 -29.60 10.72
N MET A 502 -28.61 -30.35 9.64
CA MET A 502 -29.10 -29.98 8.31
C MET A 502 -29.68 -31.18 7.57
N VAL A 503 -30.58 -30.94 6.61
CA VAL A 503 -31.29 -31.99 5.86
C VAL A 503 -31.09 -31.75 4.36
N LEU A 504 -30.45 -32.70 3.69
CA LEU A 504 -30.29 -32.72 2.23
C LEU A 504 -31.46 -33.49 1.60
N LEU A 505 -32.19 -32.84 0.69
CA LEU A 505 -33.27 -33.44 -0.10
C LEU A 505 -32.89 -33.38 -1.58
N LYS A 506 -32.47 -34.49 -2.17
CA LYS A 506 -32.33 -34.60 -3.63
C LYS A 506 -33.66 -34.91 -4.31
#